data_AF-A0A1S3QSC7-F1
#
_entry.id   AF-A0A1S3QSC7-F1
#
_cell.length_a   1.000
_cell.length_b   1.000
_cell.length_c   1.000
_cell.angle_alpha   90.00
_cell.angle_beta   90.00
_cell.angle_gamma   90.00
#
_symmetry.space_group_name_H-M   'P 1'
#
loop_
_entity.id
_entity.type
_entity.pdbx_description
1 polymer ?
#
loop_
_entity_poly.entity_id
_entity_poly.type
_entity_poly.pdbx_seq_one_letter_code
_entity_poly.pdbx_strand_id
1 'polypeptide(L)'
;GAVPTGNATKEYIESLQLKPGQVVYKCPKCCSIKPDRAHHCSVCKRCIRKMDHHCPWVNNCVGENNQKYFVLFTMYIALISLHSLVMVVFHFLYCFEDDWTKCSSFSPPATVILLILLCFEALLFLIFTSVMFGTQVHSICTDETVSSRPVCSSLLPFTSFSSDLD
;
A
#
# COMPACT_ATOMS: atom_id res chain seq x y z
N GLY A 1 -7.15 11.64 -6.66
CA GLY A 1 -5.77 11.71 -6.14
C GLY A 1 -4.72 11.93 -7.22
N ALA A 2 -5.02 11.74 -8.51
CA ALA A 2 -4.08 12.13 -9.56
C ALA A 2 -3.96 13.67 -9.62
N VAL A 3 -2.75 14.17 -9.84
CA VAL A 3 -2.48 15.60 -10.06
C VAL A 3 -2.77 15.91 -11.54
N PRO A 4 -3.49 17.00 -11.85
CA PRO A 4 -3.70 17.45 -13.23
C PRO A 4 -2.37 17.66 -13.97
N THR A 5 -2.29 17.18 -15.21
CA THR A 5 -1.12 17.36 -16.07
C THR A 5 -1.11 18.74 -16.72
N GLY A 6 0.08 19.24 -17.09
CA GLY A 6 0.21 20.49 -17.86
C GLY A 6 -0.15 21.77 -17.08
N ASN A 7 -0.43 21.69 -15.78
CA ASN A 7 -0.77 22.85 -14.97
C ASN A 7 0.45 23.72 -14.57
N ALA A 8 1.67 23.36 -14.95
CA ALA A 8 2.87 24.16 -14.66
C ALA A 8 3.09 25.28 -15.68
N THR A 9 2.08 26.14 -15.88
CA THR A 9 2.18 27.36 -16.68
C THR A 9 2.69 28.52 -15.81
N LYS A 10 3.28 29.55 -16.42
CA LYS A 10 3.79 30.71 -15.67
C LYS A 10 2.66 31.45 -14.97
N GLU A 11 1.54 31.61 -15.67
CA GLU A 11 0.34 32.27 -15.19
C GLU A 11 -0.25 31.55 -13.97
N TYR A 12 -0.25 30.21 -13.98
CA TYR A 12 -0.74 29.44 -12.85
C TYR A 12 0.22 29.54 -11.66
N ILE A 13 1.53 29.52 -11.88
CA ILE A 13 2.52 29.70 -10.79
C ILE A 13 2.38 31.08 -10.16
N GLU A 14 2.20 32.13 -10.96
CA GLU A 14 1.98 33.51 -10.48
C GLU A 14 0.66 33.64 -9.70
N SER A 15 -0.38 32.88 -10.09
CA SER A 15 -1.65 32.84 -9.37
C SER A 15 -1.60 32.20 -7.98
N LEU A 16 -0.56 31.40 -7.67
CA LEU A 16 -0.45 30.67 -6.40
C LEU A 16 -0.13 31.57 -5.19
N GLN A 17 0.05 32.88 -5.37
CA GLN A 17 0.35 33.85 -4.30
C GLN A 17 1.44 33.36 -3.33
N LEU A 18 2.53 32.82 -3.90
CA LEU A 18 3.62 32.22 -3.13
C LEU A 18 4.31 33.25 -2.25
N LYS A 19 4.67 32.85 -1.02
CA LYS A 19 5.48 33.72 -0.15
C LYS A 19 6.90 33.88 -0.74
N PRO A 20 7.55 35.03 -0.55
CA PRO A 20 8.95 35.21 -0.97
C PRO A 20 9.84 34.09 -0.41
N GLY A 21 10.56 33.39 -1.28
CA GLY A 21 11.43 32.25 -0.92
C GLY A 21 10.75 30.87 -0.92
N GLN A 22 9.44 30.77 -1.23
CA GLN A 22 8.75 29.49 -1.31
C GLN A 22 9.10 28.72 -2.60
N VAL A 23 9.66 27.52 -2.44
CA VAL A 23 10.06 26.65 -3.56
C VAL A 23 8.87 25.82 -4.05
N VAL A 24 8.68 25.76 -5.37
CA VAL A 24 7.65 24.93 -6.01
C VAL A 24 8.31 23.81 -6.80
N TYR A 25 7.95 22.57 -6.49
CA TYR A 25 8.45 21.41 -7.21
C TYR A 25 7.61 21.14 -8.46
N LYS A 26 8.28 20.84 -9.58
CA LYS A 26 7.63 20.45 -10.84
C LYS A 26 7.93 18.99 -11.16
N CYS A 27 6.97 18.31 -11.78
CA CYS A 27 7.21 17.04 -12.45
C CYS A 27 7.60 17.30 -13.92
N PRO A 28 8.80 16.90 -14.37
CA PRO A 28 9.20 17.08 -15.76
C PRO A 28 8.37 16.20 -16.71
N LYS A 29 7.99 14.99 -16.26
CA LYS A 29 7.22 14.02 -17.08
C LYS A 29 5.76 14.42 -17.28
N CYS A 30 5.13 15.00 -16.27
CA CYS A 30 3.71 15.40 -16.32
C CYS A 30 3.51 16.89 -16.65
N CYS A 31 4.60 17.65 -16.74
CA CYS A 31 4.57 19.12 -16.81
C CYS A 31 3.62 19.74 -15.78
N SER A 32 3.59 19.17 -14.58
CA SER A 32 2.66 19.54 -13.51
C SER A 32 3.40 20.06 -12.29
N ILE A 33 2.82 21.05 -11.62
CA ILE A 33 3.24 21.44 -10.27
C ILE A 33 2.93 20.27 -9.34
N LYS A 34 3.91 19.85 -8.54
CA LYS A 34 3.74 18.81 -7.53
C LYS A 34 3.23 19.48 -6.25
N PRO A 35 1.99 19.17 -5.83
CA PRO A 35 1.55 19.50 -4.48
C PRO A 35 2.47 18.85 -3.45
N ASP A 36 2.41 19.33 -2.22
CA ASP A 36 3.18 18.74 -1.13
C ASP A 36 2.91 17.22 -1.04
N ARG A 37 4.00 16.46 -0.82
CA ARG A 37 4.00 14.99 -0.75
C ARG A 37 3.46 14.26 -1.99
N ALA A 38 3.38 14.92 -3.15
CA ALA A 38 3.01 14.26 -4.40
C ALA A 38 4.23 13.66 -5.12
N HIS A 39 4.10 12.40 -5.56
CA HIS A 39 5.17 11.70 -6.28
C HIS A 39 4.68 11.21 -7.65
N HIS A 40 5.60 11.13 -8.61
CA HIS A 40 5.32 10.60 -9.95
C HIS A 40 5.49 9.08 -9.94
N CYS A 41 4.44 8.34 -10.22
CA CYS A 41 4.53 6.89 -10.42
C CYS A 41 4.91 6.58 -11.87
N SER A 42 6.06 5.92 -12.07
CA SER A 42 6.52 5.50 -13.39
C SER A 42 5.65 4.39 -14.02
N VAL A 43 4.91 3.62 -13.21
CA VAL A 43 3.99 2.58 -13.68
C VAL A 43 2.67 3.22 -14.13
N CYS A 44 2.03 4.02 -13.28
CA CYS A 44 0.78 4.70 -13.63
C CYS A 44 0.94 5.93 -14.55
N LYS A 45 2.18 6.35 -14.86
CA LYS A 45 2.53 7.51 -15.71
C LYS A 45 1.88 8.83 -15.30
N ARG A 46 1.62 9.01 -14.00
CA ARG A 46 0.96 10.20 -13.46
C ARG A 46 1.47 10.53 -12.06
N CYS A 47 1.34 11.80 -11.67
CA CYS A 47 1.61 12.21 -10.30
C CYS A 47 0.42 11.87 -9.40
N ILE A 48 0.70 11.34 -8.21
CA ILE A 48 -0.29 10.94 -7.20
C ILE A 48 -0.05 11.77 -5.95
N ARG A 49 -1.11 12.39 -5.42
CA ARG A 49 -1.09 13.17 -4.16
C ARG A 49 -0.95 12.25 -2.95
N LYS A 50 -0.12 12.64 -1.97
CA LYS A 50 0.28 11.81 -0.81
C LYS A 50 0.52 10.37 -1.23
N MET A 51 1.38 10.17 -2.23
CA MET A 51 1.64 8.83 -2.76
C MET A 51 2.34 8.00 -1.69
N ASP A 52 1.76 6.86 -1.37
CA ASP A 52 2.36 5.88 -0.48
C ASP A 52 3.19 4.90 -1.31
N HIS A 53 2.52 4.07 -2.12
CA HIS A 53 3.20 3.15 -3.03
C HIS A 53 2.35 2.82 -4.27
N HIS A 54 2.98 2.20 -5.28
CA HIS A 54 2.26 1.51 -6.34
C HIS A 54 2.08 0.05 -5.94
N CYS A 55 0.83 -0.41 -5.87
CA CYS A 55 0.50 -1.76 -5.46
C CYS A 55 0.09 -2.58 -6.69
N PRO A 56 0.89 -3.59 -7.09
CA PRO A 56 0.56 -4.44 -8.23
C PRO A 56 -0.74 -5.22 -8.03
N TRP A 57 -1.06 -5.61 -6.80
CA TRP A 57 -2.22 -6.44 -6.45
C TRP A 57 -3.56 -5.75 -6.73
N VAL A 58 -3.63 -4.44 -6.54
CA VAL A 58 -4.80 -3.62 -6.90
C VAL A 58 -4.63 -2.91 -8.23
N ASN A 59 -3.53 -3.18 -8.93
CA ASN A 59 -3.11 -2.57 -10.19
C ASN A 59 -3.26 -1.02 -10.17
N ASN A 60 -2.90 -0.39 -9.05
CA ASN A 60 -3.11 1.04 -8.84
C ASN A 60 -2.18 1.59 -7.76
N CYS A 61 -1.99 2.91 -7.78
CA CYS A 61 -1.31 3.59 -6.67
C CYS A 61 -2.24 3.72 -5.46
N VAL A 62 -1.65 3.52 -4.28
CA VAL A 62 -2.25 3.88 -3.00
C VAL A 62 -1.77 5.29 -2.64
N GLY A 63 -2.72 6.16 -2.31
CA GLY A 63 -2.44 7.53 -1.88
C GLY A 63 -3.70 8.18 -1.31
N GLU A 64 -3.71 9.52 -1.25
CA GLU A 64 -4.71 10.31 -0.51
C GLU A 64 -6.18 9.84 -0.68
N ASN A 65 -6.63 9.64 -1.92
CA ASN A 65 -8.05 9.37 -2.18
C ASN A 65 -8.46 7.90 -1.99
N ASN A 66 -7.52 6.96 -1.85
CA ASN A 66 -7.84 5.54 -1.73
C ASN A 66 -7.14 4.82 -0.58
N GLN A 67 -6.37 5.52 0.25
CA GLN A 67 -5.74 4.98 1.43
C GLN A 67 -6.75 4.30 2.37
N LYS A 68 -7.91 4.93 2.63
CA LYS A 68 -9.00 4.34 3.43
C LYS A 68 -9.46 2.99 2.87
N TYR A 69 -9.71 2.93 1.56
CA TYR A 69 -10.15 1.70 0.91
C TYR A 69 -9.09 0.61 0.98
N PHE A 70 -7.80 0.97 0.85
CA PHE A 70 -6.69 0.03 0.97
C PHE A 70 -6.54 -0.52 2.40
N VAL A 71 -6.72 0.31 3.44
CA VAL A 71 -6.74 -0.13 4.84
C VAL A 71 -7.90 -1.10 5.09
N LEU A 72 -9.10 -0.78 4.62
CA LEU A 72 -10.24 -1.69 4.74
C LEU A 72 -10.01 -3.01 3.98
N PHE A 73 -9.45 -2.94 2.78
CA PHE A 73 -9.10 -4.10 1.98
C PHE A 73 -8.15 -5.04 2.74
N THR A 74 -7.03 -4.51 3.27
CA THR A 74 -6.06 -5.32 4.03
C THR A 74 -6.66 -5.92 5.30
N MET A 75 -7.52 -5.17 6.01
CA MET A 75 -8.27 -5.68 7.17
C MET A 75 -9.19 -6.85 6.78
N TYR A 76 -9.98 -6.72 5.72
CA TYR A 76 -10.90 -7.78 5.30
C TYR A 76 -10.18 -9.04 4.85
N ILE A 77 -9.04 -8.92 4.15
CA ILE A 77 -8.23 -10.09 3.79
C ILE A 77 -7.69 -10.77 5.05
N ALA A 78 -7.18 -10.01 6.03
CA ALA A 78 -6.72 -10.59 7.30
C ALA A 78 -7.85 -11.35 8.03
N LEU A 79 -9.06 -10.78 8.07
CA LEU A 79 -10.22 -11.42 8.69
C LEU A 79 -10.65 -12.69 7.95
N ILE A 80 -10.67 -12.68 6.61
CA ILE A 80 -11.01 -13.86 5.81
C ILE A 80 -9.94 -14.94 5.98
N SER A 81 -8.65 -14.60 5.96
CA SER A 81 -7.57 -15.55 6.20
C SER A 81 -7.65 -16.17 7.59
N LEU A 82 -7.96 -15.38 8.63
CA LEU A 82 -8.21 -15.88 9.98
C LEU A 82 -9.43 -16.82 10.01
N HIS A 83 -10.53 -16.43 9.38
CA HIS A 83 -11.73 -17.26 9.28
C HIS A 83 -11.44 -18.59 8.58
N SER A 84 -10.69 -18.58 7.47
CA SER A 84 -10.25 -19.79 6.77
C SER A 84 -9.43 -20.72 7.68
N LEU A 85 -8.50 -20.19 8.47
CA LEU A 85 -7.74 -21.00 9.44
C LEU A 85 -8.64 -21.66 10.48
N VAL A 86 -9.57 -20.89 11.04
CA VAL A 86 -10.55 -21.41 12.00
C VAL A 86 -11.40 -22.52 11.39
N MET A 87 -11.89 -22.33 10.16
CA MET A 87 -12.68 -23.34 9.45
C MET A 87 -11.87 -24.60 9.12
N VAL A 88 -10.59 -24.48 8.75
CA VAL A 88 -9.71 -25.64 8.54
C VAL A 88 -9.51 -26.43 9.82
N VAL A 89 -9.28 -25.76 10.96
CA VAL A 89 -9.14 -26.43 12.25
C VAL A 89 -10.43 -27.15 12.62
N PHE A 90 -11.59 -26.49 12.50
CA PHE A 90 -12.87 -27.13 12.79
C PHE A 90 -13.15 -28.33 11.88
N HIS A 91 -12.87 -28.20 10.58
CA HIS A 91 -13.04 -29.30 9.65
C HIS A 91 -12.12 -30.47 9.99
N PHE A 92 -10.85 -30.21 10.33
CA PHE A 92 -9.90 -31.24 10.75
C PHE A 92 -10.37 -31.97 12.02
N LEU A 93 -10.82 -31.24 13.05
CA LEU A 93 -11.31 -31.84 14.29
C LEU A 93 -12.56 -32.70 14.06
N TYR A 94 -13.51 -32.19 13.27
CA TYR A 94 -14.73 -32.91 12.93
C TYR A 94 -14.44 -34.20 12.15
N CYS A 95 -13.57 -34.15 11.13
CA CYS A 95 -13.20 -35.32 10.34
C CYS A 95 -12.32 -36.31 11.10
N PHE A 96 -11.61 -35.87 12.14
CA PHE A 96 -10.79 -36.75 12.96
C PHE A 96 -11.64 -37.58 13.94
N GLU A 97 -12.73 -37.02 14.45
CA GLU A 97 -13.67 -37.72 15.33
C GLU A 97 -14.61 -38.66 14.55
N ASP A 98 -15.03 -38.27 13.35
CA ASP A 98 -15.91 -39.07 12.47
C ASP A 98 -15.14 -39.88 11.41
N ASP A 99 -15.86 -40.70 10.64
CA ASP A 99 -15.30 -41.48 9.53
C ASP A 99 -15.01 -40.56 8.32
N TRP A 100 -13.73 -40.38 7.96
CA TRP A 100 -13.24 -39.50 6.89
C TRP A 100 -13.98 -39.68 5.55
N THR A 101 -14.49 -40.88 5.29
CA THR A 101 -15.24 -41.24 4.08
C THR A 101 -16.60 -40.53 3.97
N LYS A 102 -17.13 -39.99 5.08
CA LYS A 102 -18.38 -39.22 5.12
C LYS A 102 -18.15 -37.71 5.06
N CYS A 103 -16.94 -37.26 5.35
CA CYS A 103 -16.64 -35.84 5.57
C CYS A 103 -16.11 -35.11 4.33
N SER A 104 -15.54 -35.83 3.36
CA SER A 104 -14.97 -35.26 2.13
C SER A 104 -15.31 -36.10 0.91
N SER A 105 -15.58 -35.43 -0.22
CA SER A 105 -15.75 -36.08 -1.52
C SER A 105 -14.42 -36.56 -2.12
N PHE A 106 -13.28 -36.13 -1.57
CA PHE A 106 -11.95 -36.54 -1.99
C PHE A 106 -11.40 -37.66 -1.12
N SER A 107 -10.43 -38.41 -1.66
CA SER A 107 -9.71 -39.40 -0.85
C SER A 107 -9.06 -38.74 0.40
N PRO A 108 -8.95 -39.47 1.54
CA PRO A 108 -8.32 -38.93 2.74
C PRO A 108 -6.95 -38.27 2.51
N PRO A 109 -5.98 -38.87 1.78
CA PRO A 109 -4.68 -38.22 1.54
C PRO A 109 -4.81 -36.93 0.73
N ALA A 110 -5.69 -36.88 -0.27
CA ALA A 110 -5.93 -35.67 -1.05
C ALA A 110 -6.52 -34.54 -0.18
N THR A 111 -7.49 -34.86 0.67
CA THR A 111 -8.10 -33.89 1.60
C THR A 111 -7.06 -33.31 2.55
N VAL A 112 -6.20 -34.15 3.16
CA VAL A 112 -5.13 -33.69 4.05
C VAL A 112 -4.18 -32.73 3.33
N ILE A 113 -3.75 -33.07 2.10
CA ILE A 113 -2.89 -32.20 1.30
C ILE A 113 -3.55 -30.84 1.05
N LEU A 114 -4.82 -30.83 0.66
CA LEU A 114 -5.58 -29.59 0.42
C LEU A 114 -5.70 -28.74 1.70
N LEU A 115 -5.94 -29.35 2.86
CA LEU A 115 -5.98 -28.63 4.14
C LEU A 115 -4.62 -28.03 4.51
N ILE A 116 -3.52 -28.74 4.26
CA ILE A 116 -2.16 -28.22 4.50
C ILE A 116 -1.88 -27.01 3.60
N LEU A 117 -2.21 -27.11 2.30
CA LEU A 117 -2.03 -26.01 1.36
C LEU A 117 -2.85 -24.78 1.76
N LEU A 118 -4.11 -24.99 2.14
CA LEU A 118 -5.01 -23.91 2.57
C LEU A 118 -4.53 -23.27 3.88
N CYS A 119 -4.03 -24.06 4.84
CA CYS A 119 -3.41 -23.53 6.05
C CYS A 119 -2.18 -22.67 5.74
N PHE A 120 -1.29 -23.15 4.88
CA PHE A 120 -0.09 -22.42 4.49
C PHE A 120 -0.44 -21.09 3.79
N GLU A 121 -1.37 -21.12 2.83
CA GLU A 121 -1.85 -19.95 2.14
C GLU A 121 -2.48 -18.93 3.11
N ALA A 122 -3.38 -19.39 3.97
CA ALA A 122 -4.08 -18.53 4.92
C ALA A 122 -3.12 -17.89 5.94
N LEU A 123 -2.11 -18.61 6.44
CA LEU A 123 -1.08 -18.05 7.32
C LEU A 123 -0.23 -17.00 6.61
N LEU A 124 0.20 -17.27 5.38
CA LEU A 124 1.00 -16.35 4.59
C LEU A 124 0.25 -15.03 4.37
N PHE A 125 -1.00 -15.11 3.89
CA PHE A 125 -1.82 -13.92 3.69
C PHE A 125 -2.12 -13.20 5.00
N LEU A 126 -2.47 -13.91 6.08
CA LEU A 126 -2.75 -13.32 7.37
C LEU A 126 -1.56 -12.49 7.88
N ILE A 127 -0.35 -13.04 7.87
CA ILE A 127 0.85 -12.34 8.33
C ILE A 127 1.12 -11.13 7.44
N PHE A 128 1.14 -11.33 6.12
CA PHE A 128 1.41 -10.26 5.16
C PHE A 128 0.43 -9.09 5.30
N THR A 129 -0.88 -9.37 5.33
CA THR A 129 -1.90 -8.32 5.43
C THR A 129 -1.97 -7.69 6.81
N SER A 130 -1.65 -8.41 7.88
CA SER A 130 -1.58 -7.83 9.23
C SER A 130 -0.44 -6.83 9.35
N VAL A 131 0.74 -7.13 8.81
CA VAL A 131 1.87 -6.20 8.76
C VAL A 131 1.50 -4.97 7.93
N MET A 132 0.96 -5.15 6.72
CA MET A 132 0.54 -4.02 5.88
C MET A 132 -0.54 -3.17 6.54
N PHE A 133 -1.54 -3.79 7.17
CA PHE A 133 -2.57 -3.06 7.91
C PHE A 133 -1.94 -2.23 9.04
N GLY A 134 -1.04 -2.84 9.84
CA GLY A 134 -0.32 -2.16 10.91
C GLY A 134 0.51 -0.98 10.42
N THR A 135 1.24 -1.11 9.31
CA THR A 135 2.04 -0.01 8.74
C THR A 135 1.15 1.12 8.21
N GLN A 136 0.02 0.80 7.58
CA GLN A 136 -0.91 1.84 7.12
C GLN A 136 -1.56 2.58 8.29
N VAL A 137 -1.98 1.86 9.35
CA VAL A 137 -2.55 2.48 10.55
C VAL A 137 -1.50 3.34 11.26
N HIS A 138 -0.29 2.83 11.46
CA HIS A 138 0.82 3.60 12.01
C HIS A 138 1.09 4.86 11.21
N SER A 139 1.12 4.75 9.88
CA SER A 139 1.29 5.89 8.99
C SER A 139 0.17 6.90 9.20
N ILE A 140 -1.10 6.50 9.22
CA ILE A 140 -2.23 7.41 9.48
C ILE A 140 -2.13 8.09 10.86
N CYS A 141 -1.80 7.33 11.90
CA CYS A 141 -1.68 7.86 13.26
C CYS A 141 -0.52 8.85 13.41
N THR A 142 0.59 8.62 12.73
CA THR A 142 1.77 9.50 12.77
C THR A 142 1.66 10.67 11.79
N ASP A 143 0.95 10.51 10.67
CA ASP A 143 0.80 11.53 9.63
C ASP A 143 0.03 12.77 10.13
N GLU A 144 -0.94 12.57 11.01
CA GLU A 144 -1.64 13.67 11.72
C GLU A 144 -0.70 14.46 12.65
N THR A 145 0.32 13.80 13.23
CA THR A 145 1.26 14.47 14.14
C THR A 145 2.27 15.35 13.42
N VAL A 146 2.58 15.07 12.14
CA VAL A 146 3.58 15.80 11.34
C VAL A 146 3.01 17.05 10.65
N SER A 147 1.68 17.18 10.53
CA SER A 147 1.02 18.43 10.08
C SER A 147 1.41 19.67 10.93
N SER A 148 1.92 19.44 12.15
CA SER A 148 2.39 20.48 13.07
C SER A 148 3.88 20.84 12.97
N ARG A 149 4.68 20.22 12.07
CA ARG A 149 6.10 20.56 11.93
C ARG A 149 6.38 21.28 10.60
N PRO A 150 6.86 22.54 10.64
CA PRO A 150 7.39 23.17 9.45
C PRO A 150 8.60 22.38 8.96
N VAL A 151 8.63 22.16 7.64
CA VAL A 151 9.73 21.68 6.80
C VAL A 151 11.11 21.79 7.47
N CYS A 152 11.60 20.73 8.12
CA CYS A 152 13.02 20.55 8.42
C CYS A 152 13.32 19.11 8.86
N SER A 153 13.29 18.13 7.95
CA SER A 153 13.94 16.83 8.18
C SER A 153 14.18 16.06 6.88
N SER A 154 14.79 16.72 5.90
CA SER A 154 15.45 16.03 4.77
C SER A 154 16.74 16.75 4.33
N LEU A 155 17.42 17.38 5.29
CA LEU A 155 18.88 17.49 5.25
C LEU A 155 19.45 16.17 5.77
N LEU A 156 19.50 15.16 4.90
CA LEU A 156 20.60 14.20 4.98
C LEU A 156 21.74 14.79 4.15
N PRO A 157 22.95 14.93 4.73
CA PRO A 157 24.08 15.48 4.01
C PRO A 157 24.42 14.56 2.85
N PHE A 158 24.47 15.16 1.66
CA PHE A 158 25.21 14.67 0.52
C PHE A 158 26.63 14.34 1.01
N THR A 159 26.95 13.04 1.14
CA THR A 159 28.31 12.56 1.09
C THR A 159 28.36 11.36 0.14
N SER A 160 29.23 11.52 -0.87
CA SER A 160 29.75 10.54 -1.83
C SER A 160 28.79 9.80 -2.77
N PHE A 161 28.48 10.43 -3.90
CA PHE A 161 28.92 9.88 -5.19
C PHE A 161 29.00 11.01 -6.23
N SER A 162 30.22 11.48 -6.49
CA SER A 162 30.55 12.32 -7.64
C SER A 162 31.77 11.69 -8.29
N SER A 163 31.53 11.03 -9.43
CA SER A 163 32.45 10.76 -10.54
C SER A 163 31.75 9.75 -11.46
N ASP A 164 31.61 9.91 -12.76
CA ASP A 164 31.98 10.96 -13.70
C ASP A 164 31.05 10.81 -14.92
N LEU A 165 30.83 11.93 -15.62
CA LEU A 165 30.49 11.92 -17.04
C LEU A 165 31.76 11.60 -17.81
N ASP A 166 31.72 10.53 -18.60
CA ASP A 166 32.27 10.44 -19.96
C ASP A 166 31.29 9.60 -20.80
#